data_AF-A0A7Y4A5X8-F1
#
_entry.id   AF-A0A7Y4A5X8-F1
#
_cell.length_a   1.000
_cell.length_b   1.000
_cell.length_c   1.000
_cell.angle_alpha   90.00
_cell.angle_beta   90.00
_cell.angle_gamma   90.00
#
_symmetry.space_group_name_H-M   'P 1'
#
loop_
_entity.id
_entity.type
_entity.pdbx_description
1 polymer ?
#
loop_
_entity_poly.entity_id
_entity_poly.type
_entity_poly.pdbx_seq_one_letter_code
_entity_poly.pdbx_strand_id
1 'polypeptide(L)'
;MVDIESLLAPISEEAPTGSYLKLDRSIYRTLRNSYNTAQSSFRQLIETPDASSDEALLEANDANWSQLRQTTYDALTQSTKDLELLGWFIASQLFTAQPYQALADSTKVLSGLVDTFWQELHPTLPDNKIKSDDAGKEKELAEFRIKPLLQLVGESNDSTALFMPLQLIGLIDEITFGDYLRAERSGDLPSLKDKAQGLFSSDVEQTVLLLAESYQHFSDAETIIAQHCKKLGISPISFRFVKANIADSIKAIRFLVEDKFSVWPLDDEFKLRQEEPKSTEPEITASEPQATEETSQQTLPVEPAPIAASQVAAPSATVNSINLSASSQIASRDQAFQELRKLSEFFKATEPHSPISFLLERAIRWGYMSLPELLQEMTAGNSGVLQHINQLTGMDNLDKVDLAGKETHVPQPIQSSNVSPTPVIETSTTPSSSVELPNEESAPQQPLPTENNSTESASSLNDFEW
;
A
#
# COMPACT_ATOMS: atom_id res chain seq x y z
N MET A 1 20.32 8.41 0.58
CA MET A 1 20.31 8.59 -0.87
C MET A 1 20.84 7.31 -1.48
N VAL A 2 20.18 6.80 -2.50
CA VAL A 2 20.61 5.58 -3.21
C VAL A 2 21.66 5.97 -4.25
N ASP A 3 22.70 5.14 -4.40
CA ASP A 3 23.69 5.32 -5.47
C ASP A 3 23.14 4.81 -6.81
N ILE A 4 22.44 5.71 -7.51
CA ILE A 4 21.82 5.45 -8.81
C ILE A 4 22.90 5.13 -9.86
N GLU A 5 24.06 5.78 -9.80
CA GLU A 5 25.13 5.62 -10.79
C GLU A 5 25.74 4.21 -10.71
N SER A 6 26.13 3.75 -9.52
CA SER A 6 26.64 2.39 -9.32
C SER A 6 25.61 1.31 -9.66
N LEU A 7 24.33 1.57 -9.39
CA LEU A 7 23.25 0.62 -9.74
C LEU A 7 22.97 0.52 -11.24
N LEU A 8 23.20 1.60 -12.01
CA LEU A 8 23.04 1.61 -13.47
C LEU A 8 24.33 1.29 -14.24
N ALA A 9 25.51 1.36 -13.60
CA ALA A 9 26.77 0.95 -14.22
C ALA A 9 26.77 -0.55 -14.62
N PRO A 10 27.31 -0.93 -15.79
CA PRO A 10 27.41 -2.33 -16.20
C PRO A 10 28.34 -3.13 -15.27
N ILE A 11 28.06 -4.42 -15.09
CA ILE A 11 28.85 -5.30 -14.20
C ILE A 11 30.27 -5.56 -14.77
N SER A 12 30.39 -5.81 -16.08
CA SER A 12 31.68 -5.79 -16.81
C SER A 12 31.45 -5.42 -18.28
N GLU A 13 32.54 -5.24 -19.05
CA GLU A 13 32.45 -5.00 -20.50
C GLU A 13 31.90 -6.21 -21.27
N GLU A 14 32.23 -7.43 -20.83
CA GLU A 14 31.84 -8.69 -21.47
C GLU A 14 30.50 -9.24 -20.99
N ALA A 15 30.03 -8.83 -19.81
CA ALA A 15 28.74 -9.23 -19.24
C ALA A 15 28.08 -8.03 -18.53
N PRO A 16 27.47 -7.09 -19.29
CA PRO A 16 26.93 -5.85 -18.72
C PRO A 16 25.87 -6.07 -17.63
N THR A 17 25.09 -7.15 -17.73
CA THR A 17 24.07 -7.54 -16.74
C THR A 17 24.54 -8.60 -15.74
N GLY A 18 25.81 -9.01 -15.79
CA GLY A 18 26.36 -10.06 -14.94
C GLY A 18 25.64 -11.42 -15.11
N SER A 19 25.50 -12.17 -14.02
CA SER A 19 24.98 -13.55 -14.04
C SER A 19 23.58 -13.67 -13.43
N TYR A 20 22.79 -14.64 -13.90
CA TYR A 20 21.49 -14.93 -13.29
C TYR A 20 21.66 -15.73 -12.00
N LEU A 21 21.67 -15.03 -10.86
CA LEU A 21 22.04 -15.62 -9.57
C LEU A 21 21.15 -16.78 -9.13
N LYS A 22 19.89 -16.88 -9.60
CA LYS A 22 18.98 -17.99 -9.29
C LYS A 22 19.50 -19.36 -9.75
N LEU A 23 20.48 -19.39 -10.65
CA LEU A 23 21.19 -20.61 -11.06
C LEU A 23 22.25 -21.04 -10.03
N ASP A 24 22.86 -20.09 -9.31
CA ASP A 24 23.67 -20.38 -8.11
C ASP A 24 22.76 -20.53 -6.89
N ARG A 25 22.44 -21.79 -6.57
CA ARG A 25 21.59 -22.13 -5.43
C ARG A 25 22.14 -21.67 -4.07
N SER A 26 23.45 -21.45 -3.94
CA SER A 26 24.07 -21.03 -2.68
C SER A 26 23.88 -19.52 -2.48
N ILE A 27 24.24 -18.73 -3.49
CA ILE A 27 24.11 -17.27 -3.47
C ILE A 27 22.64 -16.87 -3.40
N TYR A 28 21.79 -17.40 -4.31
CA TYR A 28 20.37 -17.02 -4.34
C TYR A 28 19.62 -17.44 -3.08
N ARG A 29 19.92 -18.59 -2.47
CA ARG A 29 19.30 -18.98 -1.20
C ARG A 29 19.64 -17.99 -0.08
N THR A 30 20.86 -17.45 -0.07
CA THR A 30 21.28 -16.46 0.93
C THR A 30 20.49 -15.16 0.77
N LEU A 31 20.38 -14.64 -0.47
CA LEU A 31 19.57 -13.46 -0.79
C LEU A 31 18.09 -13.68 -0.45
N ARG A 32 17.51 -14.81 -0.86
CA ARG A 32 16.08 -15.12 -0.61
C ARG A 32 15.79 -15.34 0.88
N ASN A 33 16.72 -15.91 1.64
CA ASN A 33 16.60 -15.98 3.09
C ASN A 33 16.55 -14.57 3.70
N SER A 34 17.44 -13.66 3.30
CA SER A 34 17.43 -12.27 3.79
C SER A 34 16.09 -11.57 3.50
N TYR A 35 15.53 -11.76 2.31
CA TYR A 35 14.21 -11.23 1.94
C TYR A 35 13.10 -11.82 2.82
N ASN A 36 13.06 -13.15 2.97
CA ASN A 36 12.06 -13.82 3.79
C ASN A 36 12.14 -13.39 5.27
N THR A 37 13.35 -13.17 5.81
CA THR A 37 13.56 -12.70 7.19
C THR A 37 13.01 -11.28 7.37
N ALA A 38 13.33 -10.34 6.47
CA ALA A 38 12.82 -8.95 6.53
C ALA A 38 11.29 -8.89 6.43
N GLN A 39 10.69 -9.67 5.53
CA GLN A 39 9.23 -9.83 5.44
C GLN A 39 8.62 -10.41 6.72
N SER A 40 9.31 -11.35 7.38
CA SER A 40 8.82 -12.00 8.60
C SER A 40 8.90 -11.06 9.81
N SER A 41 9.98 -10.29 9.97
CA SER A 41 10.06 -9.29 11.06
C SER A 41 9.06 -8.16 10.87
N PHE A 42 8.81 -7.73 9.63
CA PHE A 42 7.82 -6.70 9.36
C PHE A 42 6.40 -7.17 9.68
N ARG A 43 6.07 -8.40 9.28
CA ARG A 43 4.80 -9.04 9.65
C ARG A 43 4.65 -9.13 11.18
N GLN A 44 5.69 -9.60 11.87
CA GLN A 44 5.70 -9.70 13.33
C GLN A 44 5.46 -8.33 14.00
N LEU A 45 6.07 -7.26 13.48
CA LEU A 45 5.87 -5.89 13.96
C LEU A 45 4.42 -5.40 13.76
N ILE A 46 3.76 -5.77 12.67
CA ILE A 46 2.37 -5.39 12.38
C ILE A 46 1.35 -6.22 13.18
N GLU A 47 1.60 -7.53 13.33
CA GLU A 47 0.65 -8.47 13.95
C GLU A 47 0.74 -8.48 15.50
N THR A 48 1.84 -7.98 16.08
CA THR A 48 2.04 -7.96 17.54
C THR A 48 1.37 -6.73 18.17
N PRO A 49 0.46 -6.91 19.16
CA PRO A 49 -0.10 -5.78 19.92
C PRO A 49 0.99 -4.98 20.62
N ASP A 50 0.85 -3.65 20.65
CA ASP A 50 1.76 -2.70 21.29
C ASP A 50 3.23 -2.78 20.82
N ALA A 51 3.51 -3.38 19.65
CA ALA A 51 4.86 -3.56 19.10
C ALA A 51 5.64 -2.25 18.89
N SER A 52 4.95 -1.10 18.76
CA SER A 52 5.57 0.23 18.77
C SER A 52 6.28 0.60 20.08
N SER A 53 6.09 -0.20 21.14
CA SER A 53 6.79 -0.09 22.43
C SER A 53 7.80 -1.21 22.68
N ASP A 54 7.91 -2.18 21.76
CA ASP A 54 8.89 -3.25 21.81
C ASP A 54 10.13 -2.86 20.99
N GLU A 55 11.10 -2.26 21.68
CA GLU A 55 12.38 -1.82 21.10
C GLU A 55 13.12 -2.97 20.40
N ALA A 56 13.03 -4.20 20.90
CA ALA A 56 13.70 -5.36 20.31
C ALA A 56 13.04 -5.80 18.98
N LEU A 57 11.71 -5.67 18.84
CA LEU A 57 11.04 -5.92 17.56
C LEU A 57 11.34 -4.82 16.53
N LEU A 58 11.43 -3.57 16.96
CA LEU A 58 11.79 -2.43 16.11
C LEU A 58 13.24 -2.56 15.60
N GLU A 59 14.19 -2.80 16.50
CA GLU A 59 15.61 -3.04 16.16
C GLU A 59 15.78 -4.26 15.24
N ALA A 60 15.13 -5.38 15.55
CA ALA A 60 15.21 -6.58 14.72
C ALA A 60 14.64 -6.35 13.31
N ASN A 61 13.55 -5.59 13.19
CA ASN A 61 13.00 -5.24 11.89
C ASN A 61 13.96 -4.34 11.10
N ASP A 62 14.46 -3.25 11.69
CA ASP A 62 15.41 -2.34 11.03
C ASP A 62 16.67 -3.08 10.55
N ALA A 63 17.26 -3.91 11.41
CA ALA A 63 18.44 -4.70 11.09
C ALA A 63 18.20 -5.65 9.90
N ASN A 64 17.05 -6.32 9.85
CA ASN A 64 16.72 -7.24 8.75
C ASN A 64 16.50 -6.53 7.42
N TRP A 65 15.84 -5.36 7.43
CA TRP A 65 15.66 -4.55 6.21
C TRP A 65 16.95 -3.91 5.74
N SER A 66 17.80 -3.46 6.67
CA SER A 66 19.15 -2.96 6.36
C SER A 66 20.05 -4.07 5.79
N GLN A 67 19.97 -5.30 6.30
CA GLN A 67 20.68 -6.46 5.75
C GLN A 67 20.17 -6.83 4.33
N LEU A 68 18.85 -6.80 4.10
CA LEU A 68 18.28 -7.03 2.77
C LEU A 68 18.74 -5.95 1.78
N ARG A 69 18.70 -4.67 2.18
CA ARG A 69 19.15 -3.53 1.38
C ARG A 69 20.60 -3.67 0.96
N GLN A 70 21.49 -3.98 1.91
CA GLN A 70 22.92 -4.14 1.64
C GLN A 70 23.17 -5.33 0.70
N THR A 71 22.61 -6.51 1.01
CA THR A 71 22.84 -7.71 0.20
C THR A 71 22.27 -7.62 -1.22
N THR A 72 21.13 -6.94 -1.40
CA THR A 72 20.59 -6.67 -2.74
C THR A 72 21.38 -5.58 -3.48
N TYR A 73 21.86 -4.54 -2.79
CA TYR A 73 22.77 -3.54 -3.36
C TYR A 73 24.07 -4.17 -3.88
N ASP A 74 24.73 -5.00 -3.06
CA ASP A 74 25.97 -5.68 -3.42
C ASP A 74 25.75 -6.60 -4.63
N ALA A 75 24.65 -7.36 -4.65
CA ALA A 75 24.30 -8.19 -5.80
C ALA A 75 24.07 -7.36 -7.08
N LEU A 76 23.32 -6.26 -6.97
CA LEU A 76 22.94 -5.38 -8.09
C LEU A 76 24.10 -4.53 -8.64
N THR A 77 25.15 -4.30 -7.84
CA THR A 77 26.34 -3.54 -8.25
C THR A 77 27.51 -4.44 -8.68
N GLN A 78 27.64 -5.65 -8.13
CA GLN A 78 28.83 -6.49 -8.33
C GLN A 78 28.58 -7.78 -9.11
N SER A 79 27.34 -8.25 -9.27
CA SER A 79 27.08 -9.63 -9.74
C SER A 79 25.97 -9.80 -10.76
N THR A 80 24.94 -8.95 -10.75
CA THR A 80 23.77 -9.12 -11.61
C THR A 80 22.97 -7.82 -11.81
N LYS A 81 22.26 -7.68 -12.92
CA LYS A 81 21.16 -6.73 -13.09
C LYS A 81 19.87 -7.54 -13.19
N ASP A 82 19.13 -7.63 -12.08
CA ASP A 82 17.99 -8.55 -11.92
C ASP A 82 16.75 -7.82 -11.37
N LEU A 83 15.61 -7.96 -12.05
CA LEU A 83 14.35 -7.31 -11.68
C LEU A 83 13.69 -7.85 -10.40
N GLU A 84 13.90 -9.13 -10.06
CA GLU A 84 13.41 -9.70 -8.79
C GLU A 84 14.18 -9.08 -7.62
N LEU A 85 15.52 -9.03 -7.71
CA LEU A 85 16.36 -8.44 -6.68
C LEU A 85 16.20 -6.92 -6.57
N LEU A 86 16.00 -6.23 -7.70
CA LEU A 86 15.69 -4.80 -7.70
C LEU A 86 14.34 -4.53 -7.03
N GLY A 87 13.33 -5.39 -7.24
CA GLY A 87 12.05 -5.30 -6.53
C GLY A 87 12.23 -5.37 -5.01
N TRP A 88 13.08 -6.27 -4.52
CA TRP A 88 13.41 -6.38 -3.10
C TRP A 88 14.19 -5.16 -2.59
N PHE A 89 15.13 -4.65 -3.39
CA PHE A 89 15.89 -3.45 -3.07
C PHE A 89 14.96 -2.21 -2.95
N ILE A 90 14.05 -2.00 -3.91
CA ILE A 90 13.06 -0.91 -3.88
C ILE A 90 12.16 -1.04 -2.65
N ALA A 91 11.60 -2.23 -2.39
CA ALA A 91 10.76 -2.47 -1.21
C ALA A 91 11.50 -2.14 0.10
N SER A 92 12.79 -2.45 0.18
CA SER A 92 13.60 -2.13 1.38
C SER A 92 13.74 -0.64 1.65
N GLN A 93 13.67 0.24 0.63
CA GLN A 93 13.91 1.69 0.78
C GLN A 93 12.90 2.40 1.68
N LEU A 94 11.70 1.82 1.80
CA LEU A 94 10.63 2.25 2.70
C LEU A 94 11.03 2.13 4.20
N PHE A 95 12.07 1.35 4.49
CA PHE A 95 12.65 1.14 5.82
C PHE A 95 13.98 1.88 5.99
N THR A 96 14.06 3.12 5.50
CA THR A 96 15.21 4.02 5.72
C THR A 96 14.76 5.26 6.49
N ALA A 97 15.71 6.02 7.03
CA ALA A 97 15.45 7.31 7.65
C ALA A 97 14.94 8.40 6.68
N GLN A 98 14.95 8.15 5.36
CA GLN A 98 14.48 9.08 4.31
C GLN A 98 13.74 8.29 3.20
N PRO A 99 12.59 7.67 3.53
CA PRO A 99 12.01 6.60 2.72
C PRO A 99 11.48 7.07 1.37
N TYR A 100 10.89 8.28 1.29
CA TYR A 100 10.40 8.82 0.02
C TYR A 100 11.53 9.18 -0.95
N GLN A 101 12.65 9.71 -0.44
CA GLN A 101 13.83 9.98 -1.28
C GLN A 101 14.42 8.68 -1.80
N ALA A 102 14.62 7.70 -0.91
CA ALA A 102 15.16 6.40 -1.30
C ALA A 102 14.22 5.64 -2.25
N LEU A 103 12.90 5.82 -2.14
CA LEU A 103 11.92 5.30 -3.11
C LEU A 103 12.02 6.01 -4.47
N ALA A 104 12.09 7.34 -4.51
CA ALA A 104 12.24 8.11 -5.76
C ALA A 104 13.55 7.72 -6.49
N ASP A 105 14.67 7.66 -5.75
CA ASP A 105 15.96 7.25 -6.28
C ASP A 105 15.93 5.81 -6.84
N SER A 106 15.39 4.85 -6.07
CA SER A 106 15.41 3.42 -6.46
C SER A 106 14.39 3.07 -7.54
N THR A 107 13.27 3.79 -7.63
CA THR A 107 12.34 3.67 -8.77
C THR A 107 12.95 4.26 -10.05
N LYS A 108 13.83 5.28 -9.95
CA LYS A 108 14.62 5.74 -11.10
C LYS A 108 15.49 4.62 -11.66
N VAL A 109 16.16 3.85 -10.79
CA VAL A 109 16.98 2.70 -11.20
C VAL A 109 16.14 1.66 -11.96
N LEU A 110 14.89 1.38 -11.56
CA LEU A 110 14.01 0.50 -12.32
C LEU A 110 13.80 0.99 -13.75
N SER A 111 13.46 2.27 -13.95
CA SER A 111 13.30 2.86 -15.29
C SER A 111 14.59 2.77 -16.12
N GLY A 112 15.74 3.05 -15.52
CA GLY A 112 17.04 3.01 -16.19
C GLY A 112 17.50 1.60 -16.57
N LEU A 113 17.26 0.59 -15.72
CA LEU A 113 17.63 -0.79 -16.03
C LEU A 113 16.79 -1.39 -17.16
N VAL A 114 15.47 -1.11 -17.20
CA VAL A 114 14.62 -1.62 -18.28
C VAL A 114 14.88 -0.91 -19.61
N ASP A 115 15.28 0.36 -19.61
CA ASP A 115 15.67 1.09 -20.83
C ASP A 115 17.03 0.62 -21.36
N THR A 116 18.04 0.54 -20.48
CA THR A 116 19.45 0.31 -20.86
C THR A 116 19.74 -1.14 -21.20
N PHE A 117 19.23 -2.09 -20.39
CA PHE A 117 19.72 -3.47 -20.39
C PHE A 117 18.71 -4.52 -20.85
N TRP A 118 17.51 -4.11 -21.32
CA TRP A 118 16.36 -4.99 -21.56
C TRP A 118 16.69 -6.39 -22.08
N GLN A 119 17.52 -6.48 -23.14
CA GLN A 119 17.77 -7.72 -23.85
C GLN A 119 18.49 -8.78 -23.01
N GLU A 120 19.44 -8.37 -22.17
CA GLU A 120 20.28 -9.26 -21.35
C GLU A 120 19.91 -9.21 -19.85
N LEU A 121 18.91 -8.41 -19.50
CA LEU A 121 18.45 -8.22 -18.12
C LEU A 121 17.92 -9.54 -17.53
N HIS A 122 18.25 -9.80 -16.27
CA HIS A 122 17.72 -10.93 -15.51
C HIS A 122 16.38 -10.56 -14.85
N PRO A 123 15.50 -11.51 -14.52
CA PRO A 123 15.60 -12.96 -14.72
C PRO A 123 15.64 -13.44 -16.17
N THR A 124 16.30 -14.57 -16.43
CA THR A 124 16.40 -15.19 -17.76
C THR A 124 16.29 -16.72 -17.67
N LEU A 125 16.07 -17.41 -18.81
CA LEU A 125 16.05 -18.88 -18.85
C LEU A 125 17.36 -19.42 -19.45
N PRO A 126 17.98 -20.45 -18.84
CA PRO A 126 19.03 -21.22 -19.48
C PRO A 126 18.54 -21.83 -20.80
N ASP A 127 19.42 -21.98 -21.80
CA ASP A 127 19.04 -22.53 -23.11
C ASP A 127 18.36 -23.91 -23.04
N ASN A 128 18.77 -24.77 -22.11
CA ASN A 128 18.15 -26.08 -21.89
C ASN A 128 16.80 -26.06 -21.14
N LYS A 129 16.28 -24.86 -20.84
CA LYS A 129 14.97 -24.63 -20.21
C LYS A 129 13.99 -23.89 -21.12
N ILE A 130 14.46 -23.27 -22.19
CA ILE A 130 13.64 -22.66 -23.23
C ILE A 130 12.93 -23.79 -24.00
N LYS A 131 11.61 -23.70 -24.13
CA LYS A 131 10.78 -24.72 -24.79
C LYS A 131 10.35 -24.33 -26.19
N SER A 132 10.38 -23.03 -26.47
CA SER A 132 10.05 -22.46 -27.78
C SER A 132 11.12 -22.76 -28.82
N ASP A 133 10.75 -22.61 -30.09
CA ASP A 133 11.71 -22.51 -31.19
C ASP A 133 12.42 -21.15 -31.20
N ASP A 134 13.36 -20.96 -32.14
CA ASP A 134 14.13 -19.72 -32.26
C ASP A 134 13.24 -18.47 -32.44
N ALA A 135 12.04 -18.64 -33.04
CA ALA A 135 11.08 -17.56 -33.22
C ALA A 135 10.30 -17.21 -31.94
N GLY A 136 10.02 -18.20 -31.07
CA GLY A 136 9.37 -17.98 -29.78
C GLY A 136 10.33 -17.70 -28.62
N LYS A 137 11.64 -17.92 -28.76
CA LYS A 137 12.63 -17.75 -27.69
C LYS A 137 12.63 -16.36 -27.04
N GLU A 138 12.65 -15.27 -27.81
CA GLU A 138 12.64 -13.90 -27.26
C GLU A 138 11.33 -13.62 -26.48
N LYS A 139 10.21 -14.20 -26.95
CA LYS A 139 8.90 -14.11 -26.31
C LYS A 139 8.87 -14.79 -24.95
N GLU A 140 9.31 -16.05 -24.87
CA GLU A 140 9.37 -16.85 -23.65
C GLU A 140 10.30 -16.22 -22.60
N LEU A 141 11.44 -15.67 -23.04
CA LEU A 141 12.38 -14.93 -22.18
C LEU A 141 11.77 -13.64 -21.64
N ALA A 142 11.06 -12.85 -22.46
CA ALA A 142 10.42 -11.62 -22.01
C ALA A 142 9.26 -11.88 -21.02
N GLU A 143 8.43 -12.91 -21.27
CA GLU A 143 7.38 -13.33 -20.32
C GLU A 143 7.97 -13.78 -18.97
N PHE A 144 9.08 -14.53 -19.01
CA PHE A 144 9.77 -14.97 -17.80
C PHE A 144 10.41 -13.81 -17.02
N ARG A 145 11.08 -12.89 -17.73
CA ARG A 145 11.77 -11.72 -17.16
C ARG A 145 10.85 -10.80 -16.38
N ILE A 146 9.68 -10.48 -16.93
CA ILE A 146 8.76 -9.53 -16.29
C ILE A 146 8.04 -10.13 -15.08
N LYS A 147 7.79 -11.45 -15.06
CA LYS A 147 6.89 -12.09 -14.08
C LYS A 147 7.21 -11.74 -12.61
N PRO A 148 8.48 -11.72 -12.14
CA PRO A 148 8.76 -11.40 -10.73
C PRO A 148 8.48 -9.95 -10.32
N LEU A 149 8.27 -9.01 -11.26
CA LEU A 149 7.81 -7.66 -10.94
C LEU A 149 6.46 -7.65 -10.21
N LEU A 150 5.62 -8.68 -10.37
CA LEU A 150 4.36 -8.81 -9.62
C LEU A 150 4.55 -8.72 -8.10
N GLN A 151 5.70 -9.17 -7.58
CA GLN A 151 6.02 -9.09 -6.15
C GLN A 151 6.23 -7.64 -5.68
N LEU A 152 6.68 -6.75 -6.57
CA LEU A 152 6.79 -5.30 -6.31
C LEU A 152 5.44 -4.61 -6.57
N VAL A 153 4.86 -4.83 -7.75
CA VAL A 153 3.77 -3.98 -8.27
C VAL A 153 2.35 -4.43 -7.89
N GLY A 154 2.19 -5.69 -7.49
CA GLY A 154 0.95 -6.32 -7.04
C GLY A 154 -0.05 -6.72 -8.15
N GLU A 155 -0.94 -7.64 -7.78
CA GLU A 155 -2.15 -8.04 -8.53
C GLU A 155 -3.43 -7.45 -7.92
N SER A 156 -3.32 -6.81 -6.74
CA SER A 156 -4.35 -6.02 -6.06
C SER A 156 -3.71 -4.82 -5.34
N ASN A 157 -4.52 -3.86 -4.89
CA ASN A 157 -4.03 -2.67 -4.16
C ASN A 157 -3.27 -3.04 -2.87
N ASP A 158 -3.63 -4.17 -2.25
CA ASP A 158 -3.13 -4.69 -0.98
C ASP A 158 -2.01 -5.73 -1.13
N SER A 159 -1.71 -6.20 -2.35
CA SER A 159 -0.65 -7.18 -2.62
C SER A 159 0.67 -6.57 -3.11
N THR A 160 0.80 -5.24 -3.14
CA THR A 160 2.04 -4.57 -3.57
C THR A 160 3.05 -4.57 -2.42
N ALA A 161 4.35 -4.52 -2.73
CA ALA A 161 5.37 -4.39 -1.70
C ALA A 161 5.35 -3.02 -0.97
N LEU A 162 4.63 -2.03 -1.52
CA LEU A 162 4.52 -0.68 -0.98
C LEU A 162 3.28 -0.48 -0.08
N PHE A 163 2.24 -1.29 -0.22
CA PHE A 163 0.94 -1.05 0.39
C PHE A 163 0.98 -0.92 1.92
N MET A 164 1.57 -1.90 2.61
CA MET A 164 1.66 -1.88 4.07
C MET A 164 2.71 -0.87 4.59
N PRO A 165 3.94 -0.79 4.05
CA PRO A 165 4.92 0.20 4.52
C PRO A 165 4.46 1.65 4.35
N LEU A 166 3.83 2.02 3.22
CA LEU A 166 3.30 3.39 3.01
C LEU A 166 2.20 3.78 4.00
N GLN A 167 1.51 2.81 4.62
CA GLN A 167 0.53 3.07 5.68
C GLN A 167 1.15 3.34 7.06
N LEU A 168 2.45 3.07 7.25
CA LEU A 168 3.15 3.19 8.52
C LEU A 168 4.21 4.31 8.54
N ILE A 169 4.62 4.77 7.36
CA ILE A 169 5.52 5.92 7.20
C ILE A 169 4.72 7.22 7.37
N GLY A 170 5.31 8.21 8.05
CA GLY A 170 4.74 9.54 8.20
C GLY A 170 4.66 10.28 6.86
N LEU A 171 3.47 10.73 6.48
CA LEU A 171 3.20 11.61 5.33
C LEU A 171 3.39 13.09 5.68
N ILE A 172 3.04 13.47 6.91
CA ILE A 172 3.05 14.85 7.43
C ILE A 172 3.51 14.77 8.88
N ASP A 173 4.82 14.97 9.10
CA ASP A 173 5.50 14.65 10.36
C ASP A 173 5.12 13.23 10.85
N GLU A 174 4.50 13.09 12.02
CA GLU A 174 4.10 11.79 12.56
C GLU A 174 2.76 11.24 12.02
N ILE A 175 2.02 11.99 11.19
CA ILE A 175 0.74 11.52 10.62
C ILE A 175 0.99 10.57 9.46
N THR A 176 0.53 9.32 9.58
CA THR A 176 0.69 8.29 8.55
C THR A 176 -0.49 8.22 7.58
N PHE A 177 -0.32 7.54 6.44
CA PHE A 177 -1.45 7.20 5.57
C PHE A 177 -2.46 6.25 6.25
N GLY A 178 -2.00 5.39 7.17
CA GLY A 178 -2.86 4.55 8.00
C GLY A 178 -3.79 5.35 8.92
N ASP A 179 -3.33 6.50 9.43
CA ASP A 179 -4.15 7.43 10.22
C ASP A 179 -5.20 8.13 9.37
N TYR A 180 -4.85 8.57 8.15
CA TYR A 180 -5.82 9.09 7.17
C TYR A 180 -6.93 8.07 6.91
N LEU A 181 -6.58 6.82 6.56
CA LEU A 181 -7.57 5.76 6.32
C LEU A 181 -8.39 5.40 7.57
N ARG A 182 -7.84 5.57 8.77
CA ARG A 182 -8.57 5.38 10.04
C ARG A 182 -9.58 6.50 10.25
N ALA A 183 -9.16 7.75 10.09
CA ALA A 183 -10.00 8.95 10.24
C ALA A 183 -11.12 9.01 9.19
N GLU A 184 -10.87 8.57 7.95
CA GLU A 184 -11.89 8.43 6.90
C GLU A 184 -12.99 7.43 7.32
N ARG A 185 -12.60 6.26 7.85
CA ARG A 185 -13.55 5.23 8.32
C ARG A 185 -14.31 5.62 9.59
N SER A 186 -13.72 6.43 10.48
CA SER A 186 -14.37 6.90 11.71
C SER A 186 -15.15 8.21 11.54
N GLY A 187 -14.98 8.91 10.41
CA GLY A 187 -15.56 10.25 10.17
C GLY A 187 -14.80 11.40 10.85
N ASP A 188 -13.57 11.17 11.32
CA ASP A 188 -12.75 12.11 12.09
C ASP A 188 -11.73 12.90 11.22
N LEU A 189 -11.89 12.86 9.90
CA LEU A 189 -11.06 13.63 8.96
C LEU A 189 -10.91 15.14 9.29
N PRO A 190 -11.94 15.86 9.80
CA PRO A 190 -11.78 17.26 10.19
C PRO A 190 -10.73 17.47 11.29
N SER A 191 -10.71 16.60 12.30
CA SER A 191 -9.76 16.67 13.42
C SER A 191 -8.34 16.34 12.96
N LEU A 192 -8.20 15.31 12.11
CA LEU A 192 -6.92 14.95 11.52
C LEU A 192 -6.38 16.08 10.60
N LYS A 193 -7.28 16.75 9.87
CA LYS A 193 -6.94 17.89 9.01
C LYS A 193 -6.40 19.07 9.82
N ASP A 194 -7.04 19.45 10.91
CA ASP A 194 -6.55 20.52 11.81
C ASP A 194 -5.16 20.17 12.37
N LYS A 195 -4.97 18.94 12.84
CA LYS A 195 -3.66 18.44 13.30
C LYS A 195 -2.59 18.54 12.21
N ALA A 196 -2.86 18.01 11.01
CA ALA A 196 -1.93 18.05 9.88
C ALA A 196 -1.56 19.47 9.46
N GLN A 197 -2.51 20.40 9.54
CA GLN A 197 -2.29 21.82 9.28
C GLN A 197 -1.41 22.53 10.31
N GLY A 198 -1.32 22.01 11.53
CA GLY A 198 -0.37 22.46 12.56
C GLY A 198 1.04 21.91 12.39
N LEU A 199 1.19 20.77 11.70
CA LEU A 199 2.45 20.06 11.45
C LEU A 199 3.05 20.36 10.06
N PHE A 200 2.39 21.18 9.25
CA PHE A 200 2.83 21.48 7.89
C PHE A 200 4.21 22.19 7.86
N SER A 201 5.12 21.67 7.05
CA SER A 201 6.49 22.16 6.86
C SER A 201 6.93 22.02 5.40
N SER A 202 8.10 22.56 5.04
CA SER A 202 8.74 22.35 3.74
C SER A 202 8.96 20.88 3.38
N ASP A 203 9.10 20.01 4.39
CA ASP A 203 9.38 18.59 4.20
C ASP A 203 8.14 17.85 3.68
N VAL A 204 6.95 18.41 3.91
CA VAL A 204 5.70 17.94 3.31
C VAL A 204 5.66 18.26 1.81
N GLU A 205 6.10 19.45 1.40
CA GLU A 205 6.23 19.81 -0.02
C GLU A 205 7.21 18.88 -0.72
N GLN A 206 8.38 18.64 -0.12
CA GLN A 206 9.38 17.70 -0.63
C GLN A 206 8.82 16.26 -0.72
N THR A 207 8.05 15.82 0.27
CA THR A 207 7.40 14.49 0.27
C THR A 207 6.40 14.35 -0.88
N VAL A 208 5.60 15.39 -1.17
CA VAL A 208 4.69 15.41 -2.34
C VAL A 208 5.46 15.28 -3.65
N LEU A 209 6.60 15.98 -3.80
CA LEU A 209 7.44 15.90 -4.99
C LEU A 209 8.09 14.51 -5.17
N LEU A 210 8.63 13.92 -4.10
CA LEU A 210 9.29 12.61 -4.16
C LEU A 210 8.30 11.45 -4.41
N LEU A 211 7.08 11.55 -3.88
CA LEU A 211 5.99 10.63 -4.24
C LEU A 211 5.61 10.79 -5.72
N ALA A 212 5.53 12.02 -6.24
CA ALA A 212 5.26 12.28 -7.65
C ALA A 212 6.35 11.73 -8.57
N GLU A 213 7.63 11.95 -8.25
CA GLU A 213 8.76 11.36 -8.98
C GLU A 213 8.67 9.83 -9.01
N SER A 214 8.41 9.20 -7.85
CA SER A 214 8.21 7.75 -7.76
C SER A 214 7.07 7.26 -8.67
N TYR A 215 5.95 8.00 -8.73
CA TYR A 215 4.82 7.69 -9.61
C TYR A 215 5.18 7.83 -11.10
N GLN A 216 5.94 8.86 -11.49
CA GLN A 216 6.39 9.02 -12.87
C GLN A 216 7.40 7.92 -13.24
N HIS A 217 8.37 7.60 -12.40
CA HIS A 217 9.35 6.53 -12.66
C HIS A 217 8.70 5.15 -12.84
N PHE A 218 7.67 4.83 -12.05
CA PHE A 218 6.86 3.62 -12.30
C PHE A 218 6.07 3.69 -13.62
N SER A 219 5.61 4.88 -14.03
CA SER A 219 4.90 5.06 -15.30
C SER A 219 5.83 4.95 -16.52
N ASP A 220 7.05 5.47 -16.41
CA ASP A 220 8.11 5.32 -17.41
C ASP A 220 8.48 3.84 -17.58
N ALA A 221 8.74 3.13 -16.47
CA ALA A 221 9.06 1.70 -16.48
C ALA A 221 7.91 0.85 -17.06
N GLU A 222 6.66 1.07 -16.65
CA GLU A 222 5.49 0.40 -17.23
C GLU A 222 5.40 0.66 -18.75
N THR A 223 5.67 1.89 -19.19
CA THR A 223 5.64 2.28 -20.61
C THR A 223 6.73 1.58 -21.42
N ILE A 224 7.97 1.54 -20.93
CA ILE A 224 9.09 0.87 -21.59
C ILE A 224 8.81 -0.64 -21.70
N ILE A 225 8.44 -1.27 -20.59
CA ILE A 225 8.08 -2.70 -20.56
C ILE A 225 6.93 -2.97 -21.55
N ALA A 226 5.86 -2.15 -21.55
CA ALA A 226 4.74 -2.31 -22.47
C ALA A 226 5.15 -2.17 -23.95
N GLN A 227 6.12 -1.31 -24.28
CA GLN A 227 6.66 -1.21 -25.63
C GLN A 227 7.42 -2.48 -26.06
N HIS A 228 8.23 -3.06 -25.17
CA HIS A 228 8.90 -4.34 -25.43
C HIS A 228 7.89 -5.49 -25.56
N CYS A 229 6.94 -5.59 -24.64
CA CYS A 229 5.86 -6.58 -24.67
C CYS A 229 5.05 -6.51 -25.98
N LYS A 230 4.71 -5.29 -26.43
CA LYS A 230 3.97 -5.05 -27.67
C LYS A 230 4.74 -5.51 -28.92
N LYS A 231 6.06 -5.33 -28.97
CA LYS A 231 6.92 -5.80 -30.08
C LYS A 231 6.89 -7.34 -30.20
N LEU A 232 6.77 -8.05 -29.08
CA LEU A 232 6.79 -9.52 -29.00
C LEU A 232 5.40 -10.17 -28.97
N GLY A 233 4.32 -9.36 -28.99
CA GLY A 233 2.94 -9.86 -28.92
C GLY A 233 2.59 -10.52 -27.58
N ILE A 234 3.15 -10.03 -26.47
CA ILE A 234 2.85 -10.49 -25.10
C ILE A 234 2.06 -9.44 -24.32
N SER A 235 1.29 -9.90 -23.33
CA SER A 235 0.63 -8.98 -22.40
C SER A 235 1.68 -8.41 -21.43
N PRO A 236 1.78 -7.08 -21.28
CA PRO A 236 2.57 -6.50 -20.20
C PRO A 236 1.93 -6.73 -18.83
N ILE A 237 2.73 -6.61 -17.79
CA ILE A 237 2.25 -6.44 -16.41
C ILE A 237 1.86 -4.97 -16.21
N SER A 238 0.73 -4.73 -15.56
CA SER A 238 0.33 -3.37 -15.19
C SER A 238 0.87 -2.97 -13.82
N PHE A 239 1.33 -1.74 -13.71
CA PHE A 239 1.83 -1.11 -12.50
C PHE A 239 0.72 -0.29 -11.79
N ARG A 240 -0.55 -0.47 -12.19
CA ARG A 240 -1.69 0.31 -11.69
C ARG A 240 -1.81 0.31 -10.17
N PHE A 241 -1.58 -0.82 -9.51
CA PHE A 241 -1.80 -0.96 -8.06
C PHE A 241 -0.73 -0.23 -7.24
N VAL A 242 0.56 -0.45 -7.53
CA VAL A 242 1.65 0.29 -6.87
C VAL A 242 1.57 1.80 -7.13
N LYS A 243 1.19 2.21 -8.35
CA LYS A 243 0.93 3.62 -8.67
C LYS A 243 -0.29 4.17 -7.95
N ALA A 244 -1.34 3.38 -7.74
CA ALA A 244 -2.50 3.79 -6.95
C ALA A 244 -2.11 4.03 -5.48
N ASN A 245 -1.29 3.17 -4.86
CA ASN A 245 -0.83 3.39 -3.49
C ASN A 245 -0.12 4.75 -3.32
N ILE A 246 0.78 5.09 -4.25
CA ILE A 246 1.50 6.38 -4.26
C ILE A 246 0.54 7.54 -4.52
N ALA A 247 -0.34 7.42 -5.52
CA ALA A 247 -1.32 8.45 -5.86
C ALA A 247 -2.29 8.73 -4.70
N ASP A 248 -2.69 7.71 -3.94
CA ASP A 248 -3.60 7.85 -2.80
C ASP A 248 -2.90 8.49 -1.59
N SER A 249 -1.61 8.23 -1.37
CA SER A 249 -0.79 9.01 -0.43
C SER A 249 -0.71 10.50 -0.80
N ILE A 250 -0.49 10.82 -2.08
CA ILE A 250 -0.47 12.22 -2.56
C ILE A 250 -1.83 12.89 -2.34
N LYS A 251 -2.94 12.20 -2.65
CA LYS A 251 -4.31 12.70 -2.42
C LYS A 251 -4.61 12.93 -0.94
N ALA A 252 -4.13 12.06 -0.06
CA ALA A 252 -4.28 12.23 1.39
C ALA A 252 -3.55 13.48 1.88
N ILE A 253 -2.29 13.70 1.45
CA ILE A 253 -1.56 14.94 1.76
C ILE A 253 -2.34 16.15 1.24
N ARG A 254 -2.80 16.11 -0.02
CA ARG A 254 -3.61 17.19 -0.62
C ARG A 254 -4.84 17.50 0.22
N PHE A 255 -5.65 16.51 0.56
CA PHE A 255 -6.86 16.70 1.36
C PHE A 255 -6.58 17.37 2.72
N LEU A 256 -5.51 16.94 3.39
CA LEU A 256 -5.12 17.42 4.71
C LEU A 256 -4.54 18.85 4.68
N VAL A 257 -3.66 19.18 3.72
CA VAL A 257 -2.85 20.40 3.78
C VAL A 257 -2.82 21.26 2.52
N GLU A 258 -3.65 21.02 1.49
CA GLU A 258 -3.73 21.89 0.29
C GLU A 258 -3.91 23.38 0.63
N ASP A 259 -4.67 23.70 1.69
CA ASP A 259 -4.87 25.08 2.18
C ASP A 259 -3.57 25.78 2.69
N LYS A 260 -2.47 25.04 2.84
CA LYS A 260 -1.15 25.56 3.25
C LYS A 260 -0.21 25.80 2.07
N PHE A 261 -0.47 25.19 0.92
CA PHE A 261 0.30 25.45 -0.30
C PHE A 261 -0.11 26.79 -0.91
N SER A 262 0.86 27.57 -1.40
CA SER A 262 0.53 28.79 -2.17
C SER A 262 -0.15 28.46 -3.50
N VAL A 263 0.31 27.38 -4.15
CA VAL A 263 -0.30 26.71 -5.30
C VAL A 263 0.04 25.22 -5.15
N TRP A 264 -0.93 24.33 -5.37
CA TRP A 264 -0.66 22.89 -5.33
C TRP A 264 0.29 22.49 -6.50
N PRO A 265 1.46 21.87 -6.24
CA PRO A 265 2.54 21.79 -7.23
C PRO A 265 2.27 20.79 -8.36
N LEU A 266 1.33 19.86 -8.20
CA LEU A 266 1.10 18.77 -9.17
C LEU A 266 -0.17 18.98 -10.00
N ASP A 267 -0.14 18.53 -11.25
CA ASP A 267 -1.33 18.37 -12.10
C ASP A 267 -2.10 17.06 -11.78
N ASP A 268 -3.15 16.78 -12.55
CA ASP A 268 -3.99 15.60 -12.37
C ASP A 268 -3.33 14.28 -12.86
N GLU A 269 -2.19 14.37 -13.56
CA GLU A 269 -1.33 13.24 -13.95
C GLU A 269 -0.14 13.05 -12.98
N PHE A 270 -0.13 13.79 -11.86
CA PHE A 270 0.95 13.83 -10.87
C PHE A 270 2.30 14.33 -11.41
N LYS A 271 2.28 15.21 -12.42
CA LYS A 271 3.48 15.90 -12.92
C LYS A 271 3.60 17.28 -12.28
N LEU A 272 4.81 17.77 -12.16
CA LEU A 272 5.07 19.14 -11.70
C LEU A 272 4.44 20.13 -12.68
N ARG A 273 3.57 21.03 -12.18
CA ARG A 273 3.00 22.11 -12.98
C ARG A 273 4.13 23.02 -13.45
N GLN A 274 4.25 23.19 -14.76
CA GLN A 274 5.01 24.31 -15.30
C GLN A 274 4.18 25.58 -15.05
N GLU A 275 4.77 26.60 -14.43
CA GLU A 275 4.11 27.90 -14.30
C GLU A 275 3.81 28.43 -15.70
N GLU A 276 2.53 28.57 -16.05
CA GLU A 276 2.17 29.50 -17.11
C GLU A 276 2.65 30.88 -16.66
N PRO A 277 3.46 31.60 -17.46
CA PRO A 277 3.93 32.92 -17.07
C PRO A 277 2.70 33.78 -16.84
N LYS A 278 2.52 34.26 -15.60
CA LYS A 278 1.44 35.18 -15.24
C LYS A 278 1.37 36.26 -16.30
N SER A 279 0.29 36.26 -17.07
CA SER A 279 -0.04 37.33 -17.99
C SER A 279 0.09 38.64 -17.24
N THR A 280 1.11 39.43 -17.59
CA THR A 280 1.33 40.73 -16.99
C THR A 280 0.08 41.56 -17.29
N GLU A 281 -0.70 41.88 -16.26
CA GLU A 281 -1.69 42.94 -16.38
C GLU A 281 -0.96 44.17 -16.94
N PRO A 282 -1.46 44.77 -18.04
CA PRO A 282 -0.73 45.85 -18.69
C PRO A 282 -0.65 47.02 -17.72
N GLU A 283 0.59 47.29 -17.30
CA GLU A 283 0.97 48.42 -16.47
C GLU A 283 0.37 49.71 -17.07
N ILE A 284 -0.61 50.28 -16.36
CA ILE A 284 -1.33 51.48 -16.83
C ILE A 284 -0.34 52.64 -16.80
N THR A 285 0.26 52.90 -17.96
CA THR A 285 1.22 53.98 -18.15
C THR A 285 0.48 55.30 -18.04
N ALA A 286 0.83 56.07 -17.02
CA ALA A 286 0.24 57.38 -16.76
C ALA A 286 0.42 58.32 -17.96
N SER A 287 -0.60 59.11 -18.26
CA SER A 287 -0.51 60.27 -19.14
C SER A 287 -1.30 61.42 -18.52
N GLU A 288 -0.61 62.53 -18.26
CA GLU A 288 -1.15 63.74 -17.65
C GLU A 288 -2.03 64.57 -18.60
N PRO A 289 -2.85 65.50 -18.08
CA PRO A 289 -4.05 65.98 -18.77
C PRO A 289 -3.85 67.26 -19.58
N GLN A 290 -4.79 67.55 -20.48
CA GLN A 290 -5.02 68.90 -21.00
C GLN A 290 -6.48 69.36 -20.81
N ALA A 291 -6.58 70.52 -20.14
CA ALA A 291 -7.64 71.52 -20.10
C ALA A 291 -8.32 71.79 -21.48
N THR A 292 -9.52 72.37 -21.63
CA THR A 292 -10.59 72.93 -20.75
C THR A 292 -11.87 73.02 -21.65
N GLU A 293 -13.12 73.20 -21.20
CA GLU A 293 -13.75 74.42 -20.63
C GLU A 293 -15.18 74.12 -20.11
N GLU A 294 -15.78 75.11 -19.44
CA GLU A 294 -17.07 75.10 -18.71
C GLU A 294 -18.30 74.99 -19.66
N THR A 295 -19.53 74.62 -19.26
CA THR A 295 -20.42 75.44 -18.41
C THR A 295 -21.72 74.68 -18.06
N SER A 296 -22.29 74.95 -16.89
CA SER A 296 -23.57 74.38 -16.39
C SER A 296 -24.84 74.98 -17.02
N GLN A 297 -25.90 74.19 -17.20
CA GLN A 297 -27.30 74.63 -16.95
C GLN A 297 -28.32 73.47 -16.87
N GLN A 298 -29.39 73.68 -16.10
CA GLN A 298 -30.48 72.72 -15.82
C GLN A 298 -31.70 72.99 -16.71
N THR A 299 -32.45 71.95 -17.14
CA THR A 299 -33.93 71.79 -16.95
C THR A 299 -34.47 70.52 -17.65
N LEU A 300 -35.65 70.06 -17.20
CA LEU A 300 -36.32 68.77 -17.50
C LEU A 300 -37.68 69.01 -18.25
N PRO A 301 -38.52 67.99 -18.56
CA PRO A 301 -38.31 66.64 -19.12
C PRO A 301 -39.34 66.24 -20.24
N VAL A 302 -39.13 65.12 -20.96
CA VAL A 302 -40.22 64.30 -21.58
C VAL A 302 -39.88 62.80 -21.52
N GLU A 303 -40.89 61.99 -21.20
CA GLU A 303 -40.93 60.52 -20.98
C GLU A 303 -41.08 59.67 -22.29
N PRO A 304 -41.23 58.32 -22.29
CA PRO A 304 -41.05 57.32 -21.22
C PRO A 304 -40.30 56.01 -21.63
N ALA A 305 -39.79 55.26 -20.64
CA ALA A 305 -39.90 53.77 -20.54
C ALA A 305 -39.15 53.23 -19.29
N PRO A 306 -39.85 52.71 -18.26
CA PRO A 306 -39.19 52.10 -17.10
C PRO A 306 -39.24 50.57 -17.12
N ILE A 307 -38.13 49.94 -16.76
CA ILE A 307 -38.10 48.61 -16.11
C ILE A 307 -37.23 48.78 -14.86
N ALA A 308 -37.87 48.92 -13.70
CA ALA A 308 -37.20 49.12 -12.43
C ALA A 308 -37.42 47.92 -11.50
N ALA A 309 -36.36 47.49 -10.83
CA ALA A 309 -36.46 46.58 -9.69
C ALA A 309 -37.14 47.29 -8.51
N SER A 310 -37.74 46.51 -7.60
CA SER A 310 -38.22 47.01 -6.31
C SER A 310 -38.20 45.91 -5.27
N GLN A 311 -37.80 46.25 -4.04
CA GLN A 311 -37.95 45.43 -2.85
C GLN A 311 -38.67 46.23 -1.75
N VAL A 312 -39.22 45.47 -0.79
CA VAL A 312 -39.59 45.84 0.59
C VAL A 312 -41.06 46.25 0.86
N ALA A 313 -41.59 45.61 1.91
CA ALA A 313 -42.78 45.87 2.72
C ALA A 313 -44.08 45.09 2.38
N ALA A 314 -44.65 44.49 3.44
CA ALA A 314 -45.75 43.51 3.46
C ALA A 314 -47.13 44.20 3.72
N PRO A 315 -48.31 43.52 3.70
CA PRO A 315 -48.60 42.31 4.49
C PRO A 315 -49.47 41.19 3.86
N SER A 316 -49.37 40.00 4.46
CA SER A 316 -50.40 38.95 4.61
C SER A 316 -51.30 38.54 3.42
N ALA A 317 -50.92 37.47 2.73
CA ALA A 317 -51.87 36.50 2.16
C ALA A 317 -51.27 35.09 2.08
N THR A 318 -51.94 34.14 2.74
CA THR A 318 -51.91 32.67 2.58
C THR A 318 -50.84 32.06 1.66
N VAL A 319 -49.75 31.54 2.24
CA VAL A 319 -48.86 30.61 1.53
C VAL A 319 -49.62 29.30 1.31
N ASN A 320 -49.89 28.96 0.05
CA ASN A 320 -50.28 27.60 -0.32
C ASN A 320 -49.08 26.68 -0.06
N SER A 321 -49.10 25.99 1.08
CA SER A 321 -48.24 24.85 1.33
C SER A 321 -48.52 23.79 0.26
N ILE A 322 -47.58 23.64 -0.68
CA ILE A 322 -47.49 22.44 -1.48
C ILE A 322 -47.19 21.32 -0.49
N ASN A 323 -48.21 20.56 -0.11
CA ASN A 323 -48.06 19.35 0.68
C ASN A 323 -47.24 18.35 -0.14
N LEU A 324 -45.92 18.37 0.07
CA LEU A 324 -45.08 17.23 -0.23
C LEU A 324 -45.43 16.16 0.81
N SER A 325 -46.46 15.39 0.47
CA SER A 325 -47.12 14.44 1.35
C SER A 325 -46.13 13.40 1.85
N ALA A 326 -45.94 13.37 3.18
CA ALA A 326 -45.21 12.38 3.95
C ALA A 326 -43.80 12.02 3.43
N SER A 327 -42.79 12.39 4.23
CA SER A 327 -41.52 11.68 4.23
C SER A 327 -41.74 10.17 4.24
N SER A 328 -41.26 9.46 3.22
CA SER A 328 -41.13 8.01 3.20
C SER A 328 -40.05 7.57 4.22
N GLN A 329 -40.31 7.77 5.51
CA GLN A 329 -39.54 7.16 6.57
C GLN A 329 -39.65 5.65 6.39
N ILE A 330 -38.52 5.03 6.09
CA ILE A 330 -38.39 3.59 5.94
C ILE A 330 -38.52 2.99 7.35
N ALA A 331 -39.73 2.59 7.72
CA ALA A 331 -40.08 2.13 9.06
C ALA A 331 -39.90 0.61 9.25
N SER A 332 -39.63 -0.13 8.17
CA SER A 332 -39.38 -1.58 8.22
C SER A 332 -38.39 -2.06 7.15
N ARG A 333 -37.78 -3.23 7.41
CA ARG A 333 -36.89 -3.93 6.47
C ARG A 333 -37.58 -4.21 5.13
N ASP A 334 -38.84 -4.64 5.18
CA ASP A 334 -39.63 -4.93 3.97
C ASP A 334 -39.92 -3.68 3.15
N GLN A 335 -40.21 -2.54 3.81
CA GLN A 335 -40.37 -1.26 3.13
C GLN A 335 -39.07 -0.80 2.47
N ALA A 336 -37.91 -1.03 3.11
CA ALA A 336 -36.60 -0.74 2.52
C ALA A 336 -36.39 -1.53 1.22
N PHE A 337 -36.67 -2.84 1.23
CA PHE A 337 -36.54 -3.70 0.06
C PHE A 337 -37.57 -3.41 -1.03
N GLN A 338 -38.76 -2.91 -0.69
CA GLN A 338 -39.73 -2.40 -1.68
C GLN A 338 -39.21 -1.16 -2.41
N GLU A 339 -38.54 -0.23 -1.72
CA GLU A 339 -37.91 0.92 -2.39
C GLU A 339 -36.71 0.49 -3.24
N LEU A 340 -35.86 -0.45 -2.77
CA LEU A 340 -34.78 -1.01 -3.61
C LEU A 340 -35.32 -1.71 -4.88
N ARG A 341 -36.49 -2.37 -4.80
CA ARG A 341 -37.11 -2.99 -5.99
C ARG A 341 -37.58 -1.94 -6.99
N LYS A 342 -38.20 -0.84 -6.55
CA LYS A 342 -38.57 0.27 -7.44
C LYS A 342 -37.35 0.87 -8.15
N LEU A 343 -36.23 1.01 -7.44
CA LEU A 343 -34.97 1.45 -8.04
C LEU A 343 -34.44 0.43 -9.06
N SER A 344 -34.48 -0.86 -8.75
CA SER A 344 -34.11 -1.92 -9.70
C SER A 344 -34.97 -1.91 -10.97
N GLU A 345 -36.29 -1.79 -10.84
CA GLU A 345 -37.24 -1.70 -11.95
C GLU A 345 -36.99 -0.44 -12.81
N PHE A 346 -36.66 0.69 -12.18
CA PHE A 346 -36.22 1.90 -12.88
C PHE A 346 -34.95 1.66 -13.70
N PHE A 347 -33.87 1.17 -13.08
CA PHE A 347 -32.61 0.88 -13.80
C PHE A 347 -32.79 -0.17 -14.90
N LYS A 348 -33.67 -1.15 -14.71
CA LYS A 348 -33.98 -2.16 -15.73
C LYS A 348 -34.73 -1.58 -16.93
N ALA A 349 -35.48 -0.49 -16.74
CA ALA A 349 -36.19 0.21 -17.81
C ALA A 349 -35.33 1.27 -18.51
N THR A 350 -34.44 1.97 -17.79
CA THR A 350 -33.55 3.00 -18.36
C THR A 350 -32.24 2.45 -18.91
N GLU A 351 -31.67 1.43 -18.26
CA GLU A 351 -30.37 0.84 -18.59
C GLU A 351 -30.43 -0.71 -18.53
N PRO A 352 -31.08 -1.39 -19.50
CA PRO A 352 -31.33 -2.84 -19.42
C PRO A 352 -30.08 -3.74 -19.33
N HIS A 353 -28.91 -3.20 -19.65
CA HIS A 353 -27.61 -3.89 -19.58
C HIS A 353 -26.73 -3.44 -18.40
N SER A 354 -27.22 -2.53 -17.54
CA SER A 354 -26.51 -2.07 -16.36
C SER A 354 -26.51 -3.16 -15.27
N PRO A 355 -25.35 -3.53 -14.71
CA PRO A 355 -25.26 -4.54 -13.66
C PRO A 355 -25.98 -4.12 -12.37
N ILE A 356 -26.27 -2.82 -12.20
CA ILE A 356 -26.89 -2.24 -11.01
C ILE A 356 -28.26 -2.88 -10.73
N SER A 357 -29.12 -3.04 -11.76
CA SER A 357 -30.45 -3.66 -11.58
C SER A 357 -30.37 -5.10 -11.03
N PHE A 358 -29.44 -5.91 -11.57
CA PHE A 358 -29.20 -7.28 -11.12
C PHE A 358 -28.58 -7.34 -9.72
N LEU A 359 -27.69 -6.40 -9.38
CA LEU A 359 -27.09 -6.29 -8.05
C LEU A 359 -28.12 -5.89 -6.98
N LEU A 360 -29.05 -4.98 -7.30
CA LEU A 360 -30.13 -4.58 -6.39
C LEU A 360 -31.10 -5.75 -6.10
N GLU A 361 -31.53 -6.49 -7.11
CA GLU A 361 -32.35 -7.71 -6.88
C GLU A 361 -31.58 -8.78 -6.11
N ARG A 362 -30.27 -8.97 -6.35
CA ARG A 362 -29.45 -9.89 -5.57
C ARG A 362 -29.33 -9.46 -4.10
N ALA A 363 -29.17 -8.16 -3.83
CA ALA A 363 -29.14 -7.63 -2.47
C ALA A 363 -30.48 -7.83 -1.74
N ILE A 364 -31.62 -7.65 -2.43
CA ILE A 364 -32.95 -7.96 -1.87
C ILE A 364 -33.09 -9.45 -1.57
N ARG A 365 -32.68 -10.34 -2.50
CA ARG A 365 -32.67 -11.80 -2.32
C ARG A 365 -31.86 -12.21 -1.08
N TRP A 366 -30.61 -11.77 -0.98
CA TRP A 366 -29.76 -12.02 0.20
C TRP A 366 -30.34 -11.42 1.48
N GLY A 367 -31.06 -10.29 1.36
CA GLY A 367 -31.82 -9.67 2.45
C GLY A 367 -32.96 -10.51 3.03
N TYR A 368 -33.44 -11.54 2.34
CA TYR A 368 -34.47 -12.48 2.82
C TYR A 368 -33.95 -13.88 3.14
N MET A 369 -32.66 -14.16 2.90
CA MET A 369 -32.05 -15.44 3.23
C MET A 369 -31.68 -15.54 4.71
N SER A 370 -31.74 -16.75 5.26
CA SER A 370 -31.08 -17.03 6.54
C SER A 370 -29.57 -16.99 6.36
N LEU A 371 -28.83 -16.72 7.45
CA LEU A 371 -27.37 -16.67 7.42
C LEU A 371 -26.72 -17.97 6.88
N PRO A 372 -27.18 -19.18 7.24
CA PRO A 372 -26.64 -20.42 6.66
C PRO A 372 -26.84 -20.53 5.14
N GLU A 373 -28.01 -20.15 4.62
CA GLU A 373 -28.31 -20.17 3.18
C GLU A 373 -27.44 -19.16 2.42
N LEU A 374 -27.28 -17.94 2.98
CA LEU A 374 -26.42 -16.91 2.41
C LEU A 374 -24.95 -17.34 2.35
N LEU A 375 -24.42 -17.93 3.43
CA LEU A 375 -23.05 -18.44 3.47
C LEU A 375 -22.85 -19.62 2.50
N GLN A 376 -23.87 -20.45 2.29
CA GLN A 376 -23.83 -21.54 1.30
C GLN A 376 -23.81 -21.01 -0.15
N GLU A 377 -24.57 -19.96 -0.44
CA GLU A 377 -24.57 -19.30 -1.74
C GLU A 377 -23.26 -18.55 -2.02
N MET A 378 -22.74 -17.81 -1.02
CA MET A 378 -21.50 -17.05 -1.15
C MET A 378 -20.25 -17.91 -1.27
N THR A 379 -20.21 -19.08 -0.62
CA THR A 379 -19.09 -20.04 -0.75
C THR A 379 -19.19 -20.92 -2.00
N ALA A 380 -20.21 -20.74 -2.85
CA ALA A 380 -20.47 -21.54 -4.04
C ALA A 380 -20.49 -23.07 -3.78
N GLY A 381 -20.90 -23.48 -2.56
CA GLY A 381 -20.89 -24.88 -2.14
C GLY A 381 -19.54 -25.44 -1.65
N ASN A 382 -18.52 -24.59 -1.43
CA ASN A 382 -17.25 -25.02 -0.82
C ASN A 382 -17.44 -25.33 0.68
N SER A 383 -17.75 -26.60 0.96
CA SER A 383 -18.07 -27.10 2.31
C SER A 383 -16.94 -26.92 3.33
N GLY A 384 -15.67 -26.90 2.91
CA GLY A 384 -14.53 -26.74 3.82
C GLY A 384 -14.48 -25.36 4.48
N VAL A 385 -14.78 -24.30 3.72
CA VAL A 385 -14.82 -22.92 4.24
C VAL A 385 -16.00 -22.75 5.20
N LEU A 386 -17.18 -23.31 4.85
CA LEU A 386 -18.34 -23.34 5.74
C LEU A 386 -18.05 -24.05 7.06
N GLN A 387 -17.46 -25.26 7.01
CA GLN A 387 -17.12 -26.04 8.20
C GLN A 387 -16.15 -25.28 9.11
N HIS A 388 -15.15 -24.59 8.53
CA HIS A 388 -14.19 -23.81 9.31
C HIS A 388 -14.85 -22.59 10.01
N ILE A 389 -15.72 -21.86 9.31
CA ILE A 389 -16.48 -20.73 9.88
C ILE A 389 -17.40 -21.22 11.00
N ASN A 390 -18.14 -22.30 10.77
CA ASN A 390 -19.01 -22.91 11.76
C ASN A 390 -18.25 -23.33 13.03
N GLN A 391 -17.11 -23.99 12.87
CA GLN A 391 -16.28 -24.48 13.97
C GLN A 391 -15.65 -23.34 14.80
N LEU A 392 -15.28 -22.21 14.16
CA LEU A 392 -14.80 -21.01 14.86
C LEU A 392 -15.91 -20.22 15.56
N THR A 393 -17.13 -20.23 15.01
CA THR A 393 -18.28 -19.46 15.55
C THR A 393 -19.14 -20.26 16.52
N GLY A 394 -18.94 -21.58 16.63
CA GLY A 394 -19.72 -22.46 17.50
C GLY A 394 -21.15 -22.72 17.00
N MET A 395 -21.44 -22.47 15.72
CA MET A 395 -22.79 -22.64 15.14
C MET A 395 -23.24 -24.11 14.98
N ASP A 396 -22.39 -25.06 15.37
CA ASP A 396 -22.60 -26.51 15.21
C ASP A 396 -23.47 -27.16 16.30
N ASN A 397 -23.74 -26.47 17.41
CA ASN A 397 -24.54 -26.99 18.52
C ASN A 397 -25.48 -25.91 19.08
N LEU A 398 -26.72 -25.90 18.59
CA LEU A 398 -27.80 -25.04 19.08
C LEU A 398 -28.63 -25.68 20.22
N ASP A 399 -28.36 -26.95 20.54
CA ASP A 399 -29.00 -27.64 21.65
C ASP A 399 -28.51 -27.08 22.99
N LYS A 400 -29.47 -26.62 23.81
CA LYS A 400 -29.16 -26.12 25.15
C LYS A 400 -28.71 -27.28 26.03
N VAL A 401 -27.48 -27.20 26.53
CA VAL A 401 -26.97 -28.08 27.58
C VAL A 401 -27.88 -27.96 28.81
N ASP A 402 -28.47 -29.08 29.25
CA ASP A 402 -29.23 -29.11 30.49
C ASP A 402 -28.29 -28.87 31.68
N LEU A 403 -28.64 -27.90 32.52
CA LEU A 403 -27.86 -27.47 33.69
C LEU A 403 -28.38 -28.07 35.00
N ALA A 404 -29.47 -28.86 34.95
CA ALA A 404 -30.03 -29.54 36.11
C ALA A 404 -29.08 -30.62 36.66
N GLY A 405 -28.19 -30.23 37.57
CA GLY A 405 -27.31 -31.14 38.32
C GLY A 405 -25.84 -30.72 38.46
N LYS A 406 -25.41 -29.60 37.86
CA LYS A 406 -24.08 -29.04 38.15
C LYS A 406 -24.13 -28.21 39.42
N GLU A 407 -23.39 -28.63 40.45
CA GLU A 407 -23.25 -27.86 41.69
C GLU A 407 -22.64 -26.48 41.42
N THR A 408 -23.33 -25.43 41.88
CA THR A 408 -22.86 -24.06 41.78
C THR A 408 -21.72 -23.82 42.78
N HIS A 409 -20.48 -23.81 42.30
CA HIS A 409 -19.35 -23.42 43.13
C HIS A 409 -19.40 -21.91 43.41
N VAL A 410 -19.85 -21.53 44.60
CA VAL A 410 -19.88 -20.13 45.06
C VAL A 410 -18.46 -19.71 45.43
N PRO A 411 -17.86 -18.67 44.82
CA PRO A 411 -16.56 -18.18 45.24
C PRO A 411 -16.63 -17.65 46.67
N GLN A 412 -15.77 -18.13 47.57
CA GLN A 412 -15.71 -17.59 48.92
C GLN A 412 -15.05 -16.20 48.96
N PRO A 413 -15.45 -15.30 49.88
CA PRO A 413 -14.82 -14.00 50.04
C PRO A 413 -13.39 -14.15 50.56
N ILE A 414 -12.45 -13.41 49.97
CA ILE A 414 -11.07 -13.33 50.45
C ILE A 414 -11.07 -12.66 51.83
N GLN A 415 -10.74 -13.40 52.88
CA GLN A 415 -10.51 -12.85 54.22
C GLN A 415 -9.10 -12.28 54.33
N SER A 416 -9.00 -11.00 54.70
CA SER A 416 -7.74 -10.32 54.96
C SER A 416 -7.08 -10.87 56.25
N SER A 417 -5.96 -11.57 56.12
CA SER A 417 -5.15 -12.00 57.26
C SER A 417 -4.04 -10.99 57.56
N ASN A 418 -3.94 -10.57 58.83
CA ASN A 418 -3.01 -9.53 59.30
C ASN A 418 -1.54 -9.91 59.12
N VAL A 419 -0.72 -8.90 58.80
CA VAL A 419 0.76 -8.96 58.78
C VAL A 419 1.32 -8.59 60.16
N SER A 420 2.29 -9.34 60.66
CA SER A 420 3.24 -8.91 61.71
C SER A 420 4.50 -9.81 61.73
N PRO A 421 5.65 -9.35 62.28
CA PRO A 421 6.90 -9.45 61.52
C PRO A 421 8.05 -10.26 62.18
N THR A 422 9.08 -10.55 61.39
CA THR A 422 10.41 -11.04 61.81
C THR A 422 11.50 -10.53 60.83
N PRO A 423 12.80 -10.50 61.18
CA PRO A 423 13.55 -9.23 61.12
C PRO A 423 14.76 -9.20 60.18
N VAL A 424 15.32 -7.98 60.07
CA VAL A 424 16.55 -7.57 59.37
C VAL A 424 17.80 -8.30 59.88
N ILE A 425 18.77 -8.55 58.97
CA ILE A 425 20.24 -8.46 59.20
C ILE A 425 20.94 -8.19 57.85
N GLU A 426 21.91 -7.26 57.84
CA GLU A 426 22.77 -6.94 56.70
C GLU A 426 24.23 -7.46 56.86
N THR A 427 24.79 -7.86 55.72
CA THR A 427 26.21 -7.97 55.26
C THR A 427 27.42 -7.89 56.21
N SER A 428 28.37 -8.84 56.07
CA SER A 428 29.86 -8.69 56.11
C SER A 428 30.60 -10.05 55.95
N THR A 429 31.87 -10.24 55.53
CA THR A 429 32.81 -9.53 54.60
C THR A 429 34.08 -10.39 54.31
N THR A 430 34.40 -10.68 53.03
CA THR A 430 35.78 -10.98 52.47
C THR A 430 36.53 -12.26 52.97
N PRO A 431 37.70 -12.71 52.41
CA PRO A 431 38.54 -12.17 51.30
C PRO A 431 39.15 -13.15 50.23
N SER A 432 39.59 -12.55 49.11
CA SER A 432 40.83 -12.79 48.30
C SER A 432 41.23 -14.12 47.57
N SER A 433 41.57 -13.92 46.28
CA SER A 433 42.80 -14.35 45.54
C SER A 433 42.80 -15.50 44.50
N SER A 434 43.09 -15.09 43.25
CA SER A 434 44.14 -15.60 42.33
C SER A 434 43.92 -16.76 41.31
N VAL A 435 44.01 -16.36 40.03
CA VAL A 435 44.97 -16.83 38.99
C VAL A 435 44.64 -18.03 38.04
N GLU A 436 45.02 -17.80 36.76
CA GLU A 436 45.37 -18.69 35.61
C GLU A 436 44.35 -19.39 34.67
N LEU A 437 44.69 -19.30 33.38
CA LEU A 437 44.26 -20.12 32.23
C LEU A 437 45.10 -21.41 32.16
N PRO A 438 44.57 -22.48 31.55
CA PRO A 438 45.42 -23.35 30.73
C PRO A 438 44.83 -23.78 29.37
N ASN A 439 45.72 -24.24 28.49
CA ASN A 439 45.54 -24.68 27.10
C ASN A 439 45.44 -26.22 26.99
N GLU A 440 44.97 -26.75 25.83
CA GLU A 440 45.24 -28.07 25.18
C GLU A 440 45.14 -29.39 26.04
N GLU A 441 44.62 -30.53 25.59
CA GLU A 441 45.16 -31.36 24.48
C GLU A 441 44.28 -32.63 24.17
N SER A 442 44.30 -33.04 22.90
CA SER A 442 44.08 -34.36 22.21
C SER A 442 43.38 -35.60 22.81
N ALA A 443 42.59 -36.30 21.96
CA ALA A 443 42.28 -37.75 21.97
C ALA A 443 41.92 -38.24 20.52
N PRO A 444 41.94 -39.55 20.14
CA PRO A 444 42.73 -40.01 18.98
C PRO A 444 41.97 -40.62 17.74
N GLN A 445 42.73 -41.17 16.78
CA GLN A 445 42.40 -41.40 15.35
C GLN A 445 41.87 -42.80 14.93
N GLN A 446 41.07 -42.82 13.83
CA GLN A 446 41.04 -43.79 12.69
C GLN A 446 40.65 -45.29 12.87
N PRO A 447 40.35 -46.07 11.80
CA PRO A 447 40.18 -45.76 10.35
C PRO A 447 38.87 -46.30 9.67
N LEU A 448 38.72 -46.06 8.36
CA LEU A 448 37.67 -46.59 7.44
C LEU A 448 37.79 -48.10 7.13
N PRO A 449 36.73 -48.69 6.52
CA PRO A 449 36.94 -49.37 5.23
C PRO A 449 35.90 -49.04 4.13
N THR A 450 36.33 -49.24 2.88
CA THR A 450 35.61 -49.04 1.60
C THR A 450 34.63 -50.17 1.25
N GLU A 451 33.58 -49.86 0.46
CA GLU A 451 33.22 -50.70 -0.72
C GLU A 451 32.36 -49.96 -1.77
N ASN A 452 32.44 -50.43 -3.03
CA ASN A 452 31.67 -49.92 -4.18
C ASN A 452 30.28 -50.58 -4.25
N ASN A 453 29.25 -49.84 -4.69
CA ASN A 453 28.51 -50.26 -5.89
C ASN A 453 27.62 -49.18 -6.53
N SER A 454 27.41 -49.32 -7.83
CA SER A 454 26.52 -48.51 -8.66
C SER A 454 25.09 -49.04 -8.65
N THR A 455 24.09 -48.15 -8.66
CA THR A 455 22.81 -48.37 -9.37
C THR A 455 22.08 -47.05 -9.65
N GLU A 456 21.43 -46.98 -10.81
CA GLU A 456 20.48 -45.94 -11.18
C GLU A 456 19.18 -46.09 -10.36
N SER A 457 18.48 -44.98 -10.06
CA SER A 457 17.02 -44.90 -10.25
C SER A 457 16.51 -43.47 -10.04
N ALA A 458 15.48 -43.10 -10.81
CA ALA A 458 14.91 -41.77 -10.86
C ALA A 458 14.25 -41.32 -9.54
N SER A 459 14.40 -40.03 -9.22
CA SER A 459 13.49 -39.31 -8.34
C SER A 459 12.78 -38.20 -9.12
N SER A 460 11.49 -38.42 -9.40
CA SER A 460 10.58 -37.40 -9.90
C SER A 460 10.30 -36.36 -8.81
N LEU A 461 10.66 -35.10 -9.06
CA LEU A 461 10.25 -33.96 -8.24
C LEU A 461 9.46 -32.98 -9.12
N ASN A 462 8.21 -33.35 -9.40
CA ASN A 462 7.15 -32.38 -9.62
C ASN A 462 6.64 -31.98 -8.24
N ASP A 463 6.89 -30.75 -7.83
CA ASP A 463 5.92 -29.84 -7.22
C ASP A 463 6.63 -28.55 -6.84
N PHE A 464 6.32 -27.49 -7.59
CA PHE A 464 6.65 -26.11 -7.27
C PHE A 464 5.51 -25.23 -7.80
N GLU A 465 4.72 -24.69 -6.87
CA GLU A 465 3.78 -23.60 -7.15
C GLU A 465 4.54 -22.26 -7.30
N TRP A 466 3.86 -21.29 -7.89
CA TRP A 466 4.47 -20.15 -8.60
C TRP A 466 4.76 -18.90 -7.76
#